data_AF-A0A6N1DPK8-F1
#
_entry.id   AF-A0A6N1DPK8-F1
#
_cell.length_a   1.000
_cell.length_b   1.000
_cell.length_c   1.000
_cell.angle_alpha   90.00
_cell.angle_beta   90.00
_cell.angle_gamma   90.00
#
_symmetry.space_group_name_H-M   'P 1'
#
loop_
_entity.id
_entity.type
_entity.pdbx_description
1 polymer ?
#
loop_
_entity_poly.entity_id
_entity_poly.type
_entity_poly.pdbx_seq_one_letter_code
_entity_poly.pdbx_strand_id
1 'polypeptide(L)'
;MATATKHTAAVRQRHGGPFDLDDERAYRRWREAKLRRYPARAADITVPVHDAWRVSVGERRALGALLAKTNVAVVRLPPDHPLDQTLVRALGSQLGLRRLDRNPQAGEDGVSLLSARDEAGGPEFIPYTRRALSWHTDGYYNTAARQVRGLIMFCVEPAATGGDNALLDPELAYLWLRDHDPALVAALMHPRAMTIPAHEQDGRVLRPARSGPVFSVDERGALHMRYTARRHSVAWRDDAQTRSAVAFLQGILSDEGLPHRFRYTLRAGEGIVCNNVLHNRSAFEDDAAEGRVRRMYRARYYERVDVGVAA
;
A
#
# COMPACT_ATOMS: atom_id res chain seq x y z
N MET A 1 -21.07 43.72 15.88
CA MET A 1 -19.62 43.91 15.66
C MET A 1 -18.90 42.62 15.96
N ALA A 2 -18.15 42.14 14.96
CA ALA A 2 -17.03 41.19 14.99
C ALA A 2 -17.15 39.87 15.80
N THR A 3 -17.49 38.81 15.08
CA THR A 3 -17.17 37.41 15.39
C THR A 3 -15.64 37.19 15.35
N ALA A 4 -15.06 36.77 16.47
CA ALA A 4 -13.65 36.42 16.56
C ALA A 4 -13.42 34.97 16.09
N THR A 5 -13.00 34.83 14.84
CA THR A 5 -12.56 33.56 14.26
C THR A 5 -11.22 33.16 14.87
N LYS A 6 -11.21 32.20 15.81
CA LYS A 6 -9.97 31.55 16.26
C LYS A 6 -9.45 30.66 15.13
N HIS A 7 -8.52 31.18 14.33
CA HIS A 7 -7.64 30.35 13.51
C HIS A 7 -6.68 29.59 14.43
N THR A 8 -6.99 28.33 14.71
CA THR A 8 -6.00 27.39 15.24
C THR A 8 -4.97 27.11 14.15
N ALA A 9 -3.82 27.78 14.25
CA ALA A 9 -2.64 27.39 13.50
C ALA A 9 -2.32 25.93 13.82
N ALA A 10 -2.32 25.08 12.80
CA ALA A 10 -1.87 23.70 12.95
C ALA A 10 -0.40 23.73 13.38
N VAL A 11 -0.11 23.22 14.59
CA VAL A 11 1.25 23.00 15.06
C VAL A 11 1.91 22.04 14.08
N ARG A 12 2.81 22.56 13.24
CA ARG A 12 3.73 21.71 12.45
C ARG A 12 4.58 20.95 13.48
N GLN A 13 4.32 19.66 13.68
CA GLN A 13 5.29 18.82 14.37
C GLN A 13 6.54 18.77 13.47
N ARG A 14 7.59 19.46 13.92
CA ARG A 14 8.92 19.41 13.31
C ARG A 14 9.56 18.08 13.68
N HIS A 15 9.29 17.07 12.86
CA HIS A 15 10.02 15.82 12.88
C HIS A 15 11.26 16.02 12.04
N GLY A 16 12.37 16.48 12.62
CA GLY A 16 13.63 16.61 11.87
C GLY A 16 13.93 15.32 11.09
N GLY A 17 14.55 15.43 9.91
CA GLY A 17 14.74 14.29 9.01
C GLY A 17 14.22 14.50 7.60
N PRO A 18 14.24 13.46 6.75
CA PRO A 18 14.07 13.62 5.30
C PRO A 18 12.66 13.96 4.85
N PHE A 19 11.68 13.81 5.75
CA PHE A 19 10.28 14.14 5.47
C PHE A 19 9.85 15.49 6.06
N ASP A 20 10.73 16.18 6.80
CA ASP A 20 10.55 17.60 7.14
C ASP A 20 10.88 18.45 5.90
N LEU A 21 9.95 19.31 5.52
CA LEU A 21 10.12 20.21 4.39
C LEU A 21 11.12 21.33 4.70
N ASP A 22 11.36 21.63 5.98
CA ASP A 22 12.33 22.63 6.41
C ASP A 22 13.77 22.04 6.52
N ASP A 23 13.94 20.72 6.54
CA ASP A 23 15.25 20.03 6.64
C ASP A 23 15.75 19.51 5.28
N GLU A 24 16.15 20.46 4.42
CA GLU A 24 16.64 20.15 3.08
C GLU A 24 17.93 19.30 3.10
N ARG A 25 18.76 19.47 4.12
CA ARG A 25 20.02 18.73 4.25
C ARG A 25 19.76 17.25 4.51
N ALA A 26 18.81 16.91 5.38
CA ALA A 26 18.43 15.52 5.62
C ALA A 26 17.77 14.90 4.39
N TYR A 27 16.89 15.64 3.71
CA TYR A 27 16.26 15.17 2.48
C TYR A 27 17.29 14.79 1.41
N ARG A 28 18.25 15.67 1.10
CA ARG A 28 19.27 15.38 0.08
C ARG A 28 20.10 14.12 0.39
N ARG A 29 20.53 13.96 1.65
CA ARG A 29 21.27 12.75 2.08
C ARG A 29 20.45 11.49 1.93
N TRP A 30 19.20 11.53 2.39
CA TRP A 30 18.27 10.41 2.26
C TRP A 30 17.97 10.09 0.80
N ARG A 31 17.69 11.11 -0.03
CA ARG A 31 17.41 10.98 -1.46
C ARG A 31 18.53 10.24 -2.18
N GLU A 32 19.77 10.68 -1.97
CA GLU A 32 20.95 10.03 -2.56
C GLU A 32 21.06 8.57 -2.09
N ALA A 33 20.91 8.33 -0.79
CA ALA A 33 20.94 6.98 -0.23
C ALA A 33 19.80 6.08 -0.74
N LYS A 34 18.60 6.65 -0.92
CA LYS A 34 17.41 5.98 -1.42
C LYS A 34 17.60 5.57 -2.87
N LEU A 35 18.04 6.48 -3.75
CA LEU A 35 18.19 6.18 -5.18
C LEU A 35 19.42 5.33 -5.51
N ARG A 36 20.50 5.40 -4.72
CA ARG A 36 21.71 4.62 -4.96
C ARG A 36 21.43 3.12 -4.97
N ARG A 37 21.72 2.44 -6.09
CA ARG A 37 21.51 0.99 -6.28
C ARG A 37 20.06 0.56 -5.96
N TYR A 38 19.07 1.39 -6.33
CA TYR A 38 17.67 1.00 -6.17
C TYR A 38 17.33 -0.14 -7.14
N PRO A 39 16.62 -1.19 -6.69
CA PRO A 39 16.24 -2.33 -7.55
C PRO A 39 15.49 -1.90 -8.81
N ALA A 40 15.78 -2.56 -9.94
CA ALA A 40 15.21 -2.17 -11.24
C ALA A 40 14.06 -3.09 -11.67
N ARG A 41 14.06 -4.35 -11.24
CA ARG A 41 13.12 -5.39 -11.68
C ARG A 41 12.52 -6.13 -10.49
N ALA A 42 11.36 -6.76 -10.70
CA ALA A 42 10.70 -7.56 -9.67
C ALA A 42 11.59 -8.72 -9.14
N ALA A 43 12.43 -9.30 -10.01
CA ALA A 43 13.40 -10.33 -9.61
C ALA A 43 14.40 -9.82 -8.56
N ASP A 44 14.77 -8.54 -8.62
CA ASP A 44 15.74 -7.92 -7.71
C ASP A 44 15.15 -7.67 -6.29
N ILE A 45 13.82 -7.80 -6.15
CA ILE A 45 13.11 -7.71 -4.86
C ILE A 45 12.53 -9.05 -4.42
N THR A 46 12.91 -10.16 -5.07
CA THR A 46 12.41 -11.50 -4.75
C THR A 46 13.36 -12.22 -3.79
N VAL A 47 12.83 -12.73 -2.68
CA VAL A 47 13.55 -13.53 -1.69
C VAL A 47 12.97 -14.93 -1.67
N PRO A 48 13.77 -15.96 -2.02
CA PRO A 48 13.41 -17.34 -1.73
C PRO A 48 13.30 -17.54 -0.22
N VAL A 49 12.18 -18.11 0.24
CA VAL A 49 11.95 -18.47 1.63
C VAL A 49 11.61 -19.96 1.67
N HIS A 50 12.39 -20.74 2.42
CA HIS A 50 12.23 -22.18 2.49
C HIS A 50 10.95 -22.61 3.21
N ASP A 51 10.63 -21.95 4.34
CA ASP A 51 9.47 -22.26 5.18
C ASP A 51 8.84 -20.96 5.71
N ALA A 52 7.61 -20.66 5.27
CA ALA A 52 6.90 -19.46 5.68
C ALA A 52 6.49 -19.45 7.16
N TRP A 53 6.37 -20.63 7.80
CA TRP A 53 6.10 -20.76 9.23
C TRP A 53 7.38 -20.68 10.07
N ARG A 54 8.56 -20.83 9.45
CA ARG A 54 9.86 -20.81 10.12
C ARG A 54 10.93 -20.11 9.28
N VAL A 55 10.72 -18.81 9.05
CA VAL A 55 11.65 -17.97 8.29
C VAL A 55 12.98 -17.90 9.04
N SER A 56 14.07 -18.25 8.38
CA SER A 56 15.42 -18.21 8.95
C SER A 56 15.88 -16.77 9.21
N VAL A 57 16.95 -16.61 10.01
CA VAL A 57 17.57 -15.30 10.25
C VAL A 57 18.06 -14.65 8.96
N GLY A 58 18.64 -15.44 8.04
CA GLY A 58 19.14 -14.96 6.76
C GLY A 58 18.02 -14.44 5.85
N GLU A 59 16.92 -15.19 5.75
CA GLU A 59 15.75 -14.79 4.97
C GLU A 59 15.08 -13.54 5.56
N ARG A 60 14.93 -13.46 6.90
CA ARG A 60 14.41 -12.25 7.56
C ARG A 60 15.30 -11.04 7.29
N ARG A 61 16.62 -11.19 7.32
CA ARG A 61 17.56 -10.09 7.01
C ARG A 61 17.43 -9.65 5.55
N ALA A 62 17.33 -10.59 4.61
CA ALA A 62 17.15 -10.28 3.19
C ALA A 62 15.83 -9.53 2.94
N LEU A 63 14.73 -10.01 3.53
CA LEU A 63 13.43 -9.34 3.48
C LEU A 63 13.49 -7.93 4.10
N GLY A 64 14.10 -7.80 5.28
CA GLY A 64 14.26 -6.53 5.97
C GLY A 64 15.06 -5.51 5.16
N ALA A 65 16.18 -5.94 4.55
CA ALA A 65 17.01 -5.07 3.71
C ALA A 65 16.23 -4.54 2.50
N LEU A 66 15.46 -5.39 1.82
CA LEU A 66 14.61 -4.98 0.71
C LEU A 66 13.48 -4.05 1.19
N LEU A 67 12.76 -4.41 2.25
CA LEU A 67 11.67 -3.60 2.77
C LEU A 67 12.13 -2.22 3.27
N ALA A 68 13.31 -2.12 3.84
CA ALA A 68 13.93 -0.84 4.18
C ALA A 68 14.28 -0.02 2.92
N LYS A 69 14.71 -0.69 1.85
CA LYS A 69 15.11 -0.05 0.60
C LYS A 69 13.92 0.38 -0.27
N THR A 70 12.89 -0.44 -0.40
CA THR A 70 11.84 -0.32 -1.43
C THR A 70 10.42 -0.32 -0.87
N ASN A 71 10.25 -0.49 0.45
CA ASN A 71 8.96 -0.74 1.08
C ASN A 71 8.25 -2.05 0.63
N VAL A 72 8.83 -2.86 -0.24
CA VAL A 72 8.22 -4.09 -0.76
C VAL A 72 9.22 -5.19 -1.10
N ALA A 73 8.86 -6.43 -0.77
CA ALA A 73 9.56 -7.62 -1.21
C ALA A 73 8.56 -8.65 -1.74
N VAL A 74 9.02 -9.47 -2.69
CA VAL A 74 8.33 -10.68 -3.14
C VAL A 74 8.95 -11.87 -2.40
N VAL A 75 8.14 -12.70 -1.78
CA VAL A 75 8.53 -13.97 -1.20
C VAL A 75 8.22 -15.07 -2.21
N ARG A 76 9.14 -16.00 -2.41
CA ARG A 76 8.92 -17.22 -3.20
C ARG A 76 9.16 -18.45 -2.35
N LEU A 77 8.15 -19.31 -2.26
CA LEU A 77 8.21 -20.58 -1.54
C LEU A 77 8.55 -21.75 -2.49
N PRO A 78 9.05 -22.87 -1.95
CA PRO A 78 9.16 -24.12 -2.69
C PRO A 78 7.81 -24.57 -3.26
N PRO A 79 7.77 -25.24 -4.43
CA PRO A 79 6.52 -25.69 -5.06
C PRO A 79 5.67 -26.63 -4.20
N ASP A 80 6.30 -27.38 -3.30
CA ASP A 80 5.68 -28.34 -2.38
C ASP A 80 5.25 -27.73 -1.04
N HIS A 81 5.56 -26.46 -0.80
CA HIS A 81 5.19 -25.78 0.43
C HIS A 81 3.65 -25.59 0.48
N PRO A 82 2.97 -25.99 1.58
CA PRO A 82 1.53 -25.81 1.70
C PRO A 82 1.12 -24.33 1.63
N LEU A 83 -0.02 -24.05 0.98
CA LEU A 83 -0.53 -22.69 0.75
C LEU A 83 -1.93 -22.52 1.37
N ASP A 84 -2.01 -22.55 2.70
CA ASP A 84 -3.24 -22.26 3.43
C ASP A 84 -3.27 -20.82 3.99
N GLN A 85 -4.42 -20.40 4.51
CA GLN A 85 -4.64 -19.04 5.00
C GLN A 85 -3.79 -18.67 6.22
N THR A 86 -3.30 -19.66 6.99
CA THR A 86 -2.47 -19.40 8.17
C THR A 86 -1.11 -18.85 7.80
N LEU A 87 -0.65 -19.11 6.56
CA LEU A 87 0.64 -18.71 6.04
C LEU A 87 0.90 -17.21 6.17
N VAL A 88 -0.06 -16.37 5.78
CA VAL A 88 0.11 -14.91 5.83
C VAL A 88 0.26 -14.42 7.28
N ARG A 89 -0.43 -15.06 8.22
CA ARG A 89 -0.33 -14.74 9.65
C ARG A 89 0.99 -15.22 10.26
N ALA A 90 1.40 -16.44 9.94
CA ALA A 90 2.65 -17.02 10.42
C ALA A 90 3.87 -16.22 9.94
N LEU A 91 3.92 -15.91 8.64
CA LEU A 91 4.94 -15.05 8.07
C LEU A 91 4.92 -13.66 8.70
N GLY A 92 3.74 -13.03 8.80
CA GLY A 92 3.58 -11.71 9.39
C GLY A 92 4.13 -11.62 10.82
N SER A 93 3.81 -12.61 11.65
CA SER A 93 4.21 -12.62 13.07
C SER A 93 5.73 -12.61 13.27
N GLN A 94 6.47 -13.26 12.36
CA GLN A 94 7.94 -13.34 12.35
C GLN A 94 8.59 -12.06 11.78
N LEU A 95 7.79 -11.18 11.17
CA LEU A 95 8.18 -9.88 10.61
C LEU A 95 7.57 -8.71 11.40
N GLY A 96 7.18 -8.95 12.66
CA GLY A 96 6.65 -7.92 13.56
C GLY A 96 5.19 -7.51 13.28
N LEU A 97 4.52 -8.14 12.33
CA LEU A 97 3.13 -7.86 11.95
C LEU A 97 2.18 -8.75 12.75
N ARG A 98 1.41 -8.18 13.67
CA ARG A 98 0.63 -8.95 14.66
C ARG A 98 -0.84 -8.57 14.69
N ARG A 99 -1.17 -7.28 14.59
CA ARG A 99 -2.55 -6.80 14.73
C ARG A 99 -3.16 -6.59 13.35
N LEU A 100 -4.11 -7.46 13.04
CA LEU A 100 -4.83 -7.46 11.77
C LEU A 100 -5.94 -6.40 11.73
N ASP A 101 -6.11 -5.80 10.57
CA ASP A 101 -7.29 -5.01 10.23
C ASP A 101 -8.46 -5.94 9.85
N ARG A 102 -9.33 -6.19 10.84
CA ARG A 102 -10.58 -6.96 10.69
C ARG A 102 -11.63 -6.17 9.92
N ASN A 103 -11.34 -5.97 8.65
CA ASN A 103 -12.22 -5.33 7.70
C ASN A 103 -13.46 -6.20 7.40
N PRO A 104 -14.56 -5.62 6.87
CA PRO A 104 -15.81 -6.37 6.68
C PRO A 104 -15.71 -7.58 5.75
N GLN A 105 -14.69 -7.65 4.88
CA GLN A 105 -14.47 -8.77 3.96
C GLN A 105 -13.33 -9.71 4.39
N ALA A 106 -12.83 -9.59 5.63
CA ALA A 106 -11.95 -10.60 6.21
C ALA A 106 -12.78 -11.76 6.77
N GLY A 107 -12.19 -12.96 6.74
CA GLY A 107 -12.66 -14.07 7.56
C GLY A 107 -12.51 -13.78 9.06
N GLU A 108 -13.02 -14.67 9.90
CA GLU A 108 -13.00 -14.53 11.37
C GLU A 108 -11.58 -14.37 11.93
N ASP A 109 -10.60 -14.94 11.24
CA ASP A 109 -9.18 -14.87 11.57
C ASP A 109 -8.49 -13.58 11.11
N GLY A 110 -9.21 -12.68 10.42
CA GLY A 110 -8.70 -11.41 9.89
C GLY A 110 -8.05 -11.52 8.51
N VAL A 111 -8.06 -12.70 7.86
CA VAL A 111 -7.50 -12.93 6.52
C VAL A 111 -8.61 -12.90 5.48
N SER A 112 -8.40 -12.19 4.37
CA SER A 112 -9.33 -12.18 3.23
C SER A 112 -8.90 -13.19 2.18
N LEU A 113 -9.83 -14.04 1.73
CA LEU A 113 -9.69 -14.81 0.49
C LEU A 113 -10.19 -13.98 -0.70
N LEU A 114 -9.26 -13.55 -1.55
CA LEU A 114 -9.56 -12.82 -2.78
C LEU A 114 -9.77 -13.82 -3.92
N SER A 115 -11.04 -14.05 -4.25
CA SER A 115 -11.51 -14.78 -5.43
C SER A 115 -12.62 -13.97 -6.10
N ALA A 116 -12.74 -14.05 -7.43
CA ALA A 116 -13.88 -13.46 -8.12
C ALA A 116 -15.17 -14.13 -7.64
N ARG A 117 -16.22 -13.33 -7.40
CA ARG A 117 -17.56 -13.83 -7.06
C ARG A 117 -18.50 -13.57 -8.24
N ASP A 118 -19.09 -14.64 -8.75
CA ASP A 118 -20.06 -14.61 -9.84
C ASP A 118 -21.48 -14.52 -9.26
N GLU A 119 -21.86 -13.36 -8.70
CA GLU A 119 -23.22 -13.13 -8.19
C GLU A 119 -23.98 -12.09 -9.03
N ALA A 120 -25.27 -12.35 -9.27
CA ALA A 120 -26.18 -11.41 -9.90
C ALA A 120 -26.35 -10.18 -8.99
N GLY A 121 -25.89 -9.02 -9.46
CA GLY A 121 -25.77 -7.79 -8.64
C GLY A 121 -24.32 -7.40 -8.35
N GLY A 122 -23.37 -8.34 -8.49
CA GLY A 122 -21.93 -8.15 -8.37
C GLY A 122 -21.45 -7.69 -6.99
N PRO A 123 -20.26 -8.09 -6.52
CA PRO A 123 -19.73 -7.49 -5.31
C PRO A 123 -19.45 -5.99 -5.55
N GLU A 124 -19.97 -5.12 -4.68
CA GLU A 124 -19.68 -3.67 -4.65
C GLU A 124 -18.15 -3.40 -4.63
N PHE A 125 -17.38 -4.38 -4.15
CA PHE A 125 -15.95 -4.29 -3.93
C PHE A 125 -15.15 -4.91 -5.08
N ILE A 126 -14.57 -4.04 -5.92
CA ILE A 126 -13.68 -4.36 -7.06
C ILE A 126 -12.63 -5.47 -6.78
N PRO A 127 -11.97 -5.54 -5.59
CA PRO A 127 -11.01 -6.62 -5.31
C PRO A 127 -11.55 -8.05 -5.46
N TYR A 128 -12.88 -8.24 -5.39
CA TYR A 128 -13.58 -9.51 -5.55
C TYR A 128 -14.22 -9.67 -6.94
N THR A 129 -13.74 -8.90 -7.92
CA THR A 129 -14.16 -8.96 -9.33
C THR A 129 -12.96 -9.18 -10.24
N ARG A 130 -13.24 -9.58 -11.49
CA ARG A 130 -12.26 -9.73 -12.59
C ARG A 130 -11.75 -8.40 -13.18
N ARG A 131 -12.36 -7.28 -12.79
CA ARG A 131 -12.05 -5.94 -13.31
C ARG A 131 -10.68 -5.46 -12.83
N ALA A 132 -10.03 -4.60 -13.60
CA ALA A 132 -8.81 -3.93 -13.16
C ALA A 132 -9.04 -3.14 -11.85
N LEU A 133 -8.05 -3.16 -10.98
CA LEU A 133 -8.06 -2.42 -9.71
C LEU A 133 -7.10 -1.25 -9.83
N SER A 134 -7.61 -0.01 -9.75
CA SER A 134 -6.79 1.20 -9.88
C SER A 134 -5.80 1.37 -8.72
N TRP A 135 -4.81 2.24 -8.91
CA TRP A 135 -3.81 2.60 -7.89
C TRP A 135 -4.44 2.97 -6.55
N HIS A 136 -3.97 2.35 -5.47
CA HIS A 136 -4.39 2.64 -4.11
C HIS A 136 -3.36 2.13 -3.09
N THR A 137 -3.53 2.52 -1.83
CA THR A 137 -2.98 1.82 -0.66
C THR A 137 -4.12 1.20 0.14
N ASP A 138 -3.91 0.06 0.78
CA ASP A 138 -4.98 -0.64 1.48
C ASP A 138 -5.41 0.11 2.75
N GLY A 139 -6.70 0.07 3.07
CA GLY A 139 -7.24 0.79 4.24
C GLY A 139 -7.29 2.31 4.09
N TYR A 140 -7.27 2.85 2.86
CA TYR A 140 -7.34 4.30 2.61
C TYR A 140 -8.59 5.01 3.18
N TYR A 141 -9.61 4.24 3.55
CA TYR A 141 -10.85 4.71 4.19
C TYR A 141 -10.84 4.57 5.73
N ASN A 142 -9.74 4.11 6.33
CA ASN A 142 -9.64 3.92 7.78
C ASN A 142 -9.44 5.27 8.50
N THR A 143 -9.67 5.26 9.81
CA THR A 143 -9.32 6.39 10.69
C THR A 143 -7.81 6.45 10.90
N ALA A 144 -7.30 7.59 11.38
CA ALA A 144 -5.88 7.74 11.72
C ALA A 144 -5.40 6.68 12.74
N ALA A 145 -6.26 6.28 13.69
CA ALA A 145 -5.96 5.26 14.69
C ALA A 145 -5.95 3.81 14.15
N ARG A 146 -6.40 3.59 12.90
CA ARG A 146 -6.50 2.26 12.28
C ARG A 146 -5.83 2.21 10.90
N GLN A 147 -4.76 2.98 10.71
CA GLN A 147 -4.02 2.95 9.46
C GLN A 147 -3.38 1.59 9.23
N VAL A 148 -3.60 1.02 8.04
CA VAL A 148 -2.88 -0.16 7.58
C VAL A 148 -1.47 0.28 7.19
N ARG A 149 -0.47 -0.28 7.85
CA ARG A 149 0.95 0.02 7.63
C ARG A 149 1.70 -1.13 6.99
N GLY A 150 1.17 -2.34 7.09
CA GLY A 150 1.75 -3.56 6.56
C GLY A 150 0.72 -4.38 5.81
N LEU A 151 1.17 -5.08 4.77
CA LEU A 151 0.34 -5.95 3.94
C LEU A 151 1.13 -7.21 3.61
N ILE A 152 0.46 -8.36 3.71
CA ILE A 152 0.93 -9.61 3.13
C ILE A 152 -0.16 -10.13 2.20
N MET A 153 0.20 -10.48 0.97
CA MET A 153 -0.69 -11.11 0.01
C MET A 153 0.00 -12.31 -0.64
N PHE A 154 -0.62 -13.48 -0.66
CA PHE A 154 -0.06 -14.70 -1.23
C PHE A 154 -0.96 -15.29 -2.31
N CYS A 155 -0.36 -15.70 -3.42
CA CYS A 155 -1.02 -16.38 -4.51
C CYS A 155 -1.08 -17.89 -4.21
N VAL A 156 -2.29 -18.41 -4.05
CA VAL A 156 -2.56 -19.84 -3.98
C VAL A 156 -2.72 -20.39 -5.38
N GLU A 157 -3.55 -19.71 -6.18
CA GLU A 157 -3.85 -20.05 -7.56
C GLU A 157 -3.83 -18.77 -8.40
N PRO A 158 -3.04 -18.69 -9.48
CA PRO A 158 -3.11 -17.56 -10.39
C PRO A 158 -4.39 -17.61 -11.24
N ALA A 159 -4.70 -16.49 -11.91
CA ALA A 159 -5.69 -16.48 -12.98
C ALA A 159 -5.16 -17.26 -14.20
N ALA A 160 -6.04 -17.57 -15.16
CA ALA A 160 -5.61 -18.14 -16.44
C ALA A 160 -4.79 -17.11 -17.25
N THR A 161 -5.24 -15.86 -17.29
CA THR A 161 -4.52 -14.75 -17.92
C THR A 161 -4.66 -13.45 -17.11
N GLY A 162 -3.68 -12.55 -17.24
CA GLY A 162 -3.67 -11.25 -16.58
C GLY A 162 -3.49 -11.32 -15.07
N GLY A 163 -4.01 -10.32 -14.35
CA GLY A 163 -3.88 -10.21 -12.89
C GLY A 163 -2.52 -9.72 -12.42
N ASP A 164 -1.77 -9.07 -13.31
CA ASP A 164 -0.48 -8.45 -13.06
C ASP A 164 -0.61 -7.35 -12.01
N ASN A 165 0.29 -7.34 -11.04
CA ASN A 165 0.38 -6.28 -10.06
C ASN A 165 1.37 -5.24 -10.55
N ALA A 166 1.04 -3.94 -10.44
CA ALA A 166 2.06 -2.89 -10.42
C ALA A 166 2.23 -2.40 -8.98
N LEU A 167 3.49 -2.25 -8.56
CA LEU A 167 3.88 -1.86 -7.20
C LEU A 167 4.80 -0.64 -7.29
N LEU A 168 4.52 0.38 -6.48
CA LEU A 168 5.32 1.59 -6.41
C LEU A 168 5.56 1.98 -4.95
N ASP A 169 6.84 2.18 -4.61
CA ASP A 169 7.25 2.68 -3.31
C ASP A 169 6.69 4.10 -3.08
N PRO A 170 5.87 4.34 -2.03
CA PRO A 170 5.38 5.66 -1.69
C PRO A 170 6.49 6.70 -1.46
N GLU A 171 7.67 6.27 -1.02
CA GLU A 171 8.82 7.16 -0.81
C GLU A 171 9.39 7.68 -2.12
N LEU A 172 9.33 6.92 -3.22
CA LEU A 172 9.72 7.44 -4.54
C LEU A 172 8.71 8.47 -5.05
N ALA A 173 7.42 8.21 -4.86
CA ALA A 173 6.38 9.18 -5.20
C ALA A 173 6.56 10.50 -4.43
N TYR A 174 6.82 10.43 -3.12
CA TYR A 174 7.17 11.59 -2.29
C TYR A 174 8.42 12.31 -2.81
N LEU A 175 9.47 11.56 -3.13
CA LEU A 175 10.74 12.09 -3.62
C LEU A 175 10.52 12.87 -4.92
N TRP A 176 9.83 12.31 -5.91
CA TRP A 176 9.57 12.99 -7.18
C TRP A 176 8.69 14.24 -7.03
N LEU A 177 7.68 14.19 -6.16
CA LEU A 177 6.88 15.37 -5.83
C LEU A 177 7.73 16.46 -5.19
N ARG A 178 8.60 16.10 -4.23
CA ARG A 178 9.46 17.06 -3.52
C ARG A 178 10.56 17.64 -4.41
N ASP A 179 11.15 16.82 -5.29
CA ASP A 179 12.12 17.25 -6.30
C ASP A 179 11.51 18.24 -7.29
N HIS A 180 10.24 18.04 -7.66
CA HIS A 180 9.53 18.96 -8.55
C HIS A 180 9.19 20.27 -7.86
N ASP A 181 8.49 20.21 -6.72
CA ASP A 181 8.17 21.37 -5.90
C ASP A 181 7.74 20.89 -4.48
N PRO A 182 8.49 21.24 -3.41
CA PRO A 182 8.13 20.92 -2.03
C PRO A 182 6.73 21.37 -1.61
N ALA A 183 6.17 22.40 -2.27
CA ALA A 183 4.81 22.85 -2.05
C ALA A 183 3.77 21.76 -2.42
N LEU A 184 4.03 20.92 -3.43
CA LEU A 184 3.11 19.84 -3.78
C LEU A 184 3.00 18.81 -2.64
N VAL A 185 4.15 18.47 -2.04
CA VAL A 185 4.18 17.60 -0.86
C VAL A 185 3.47 18.27 0.32
N ALA A 186 3.73 19.56 0.58
CA ALA A 186 3.04 20.30 1.64
C ALA A 186 1.51 20.24 1.50
N ALA A 187 1.00 20.35 0.26
CA ALA A 187 -0.43 20.25 -0.02
C ALA A 187 -0.96 18.83 0.25
N LEU A 188 -0.23 17.79 -0.14
CA LEU A 188 -0.60 16.39 0.09
C LEU A 188 -0.42 15.93 1.54
N MET A 189 0.41 16.61 2.33
CA MET A 189 0.54 16.39 3.78
C MET A 189 -0.53 17.13 4.60
N HIS A 190 -1.35 17.98 3.98
CA HIS A 190 -2.36 18.72 4.71
C HIS A 190 -3.45 17.79 5.28
N PRO A 191 -3.93 17.99 6.53
CA PRO A 191 -4.92 17.11 7.17
C PRO A 191 -6.26 16.96 6.43
N ARG A 192 -6.56 17.88 5.51
CA ARG A 192 -7.77 17.87 4.67
C ARG A 192 -7.50 17.59 3.18
N ALA A 193 -6.28 17.16 2.82
CA ALA A 193 -5.87 16.99 1.42
C ALA A 193 -6.83 16.10 0.63
N MET A 194 -7.18 14.94 1.18
CA MET A 194 -8.01 13.93 0.51
C MET A 194 -9.14 13.44 1.42
N THR A 195 -10.37 13.54 0.94
CA THR A 195 -11.58 13.08 1.64
C THR A 195 -12.22 11.91 0.88
N ILE A 196 -12.32 10.77 1.56
CA ILE A 196 -13.17 9.67 1.12
C ILE A 196 -14.59 9.95 1.65
N PRO A 197 -15.62 9.95 0.79
CA PRO A 197 -17.00 10.21 1.19
C PRO A 197 -17.50 9.15 2.17
N ALA A 198 -18.68 9.37 2.73
CA ALA A 198 -19.36 8.35 3.49
C ALA A 198 -19.64 7.11 2.61
N HIS A 199 -19.62 5.94 3.22
CA HIS A 199 -20.22 4.73 2.63
C HIS A 199 -21.65 4.64 3.17
N GLU A 200 -22.61 4.78 2.27
CA GLU A 200 -24.03 4.76 2.56
C GLU A 200 -24.67 3.60 1.81
N GLN A 201 -25.51 2.84 2.49
CA GLN A 201 -26.27 1.73 1.91
C GLN A 201 -27.67 1.75 2.52
N ASP A 202 -28.70 1.68 1.66
CA ASP A 202 -30.11 1.69 2.04
C ASP A 202 -30.48 2.84 3.00
N GLY A 203 -29.95 4.04 2.73
CA GLY A 203 -30.19 5.24 3.54
C GLY A 203 -29.47 5.26 4.89
N ARG A 204 -28.59 4.30 5.17
CA ARG A 204 -27.78 4.22 6.41
C ARG A 204 -26.32 4.49 6.12
N VAL A 205 -25.69 5.33 6.96
CA VAL A 205 -24.25 5.58 6.93
C VAL A 205 -23.51 4.42 7.60
N LEU A 206 -22.90 3.53 6.82
CA LEU A 206 -22.10 2.41 7.30
C LEU A 206 -20.69 2.85 7.74
N ARG A 207 -20.15 3.85 7.04
CA ARG A 207 -18.90 4.51 7.40
C ARG A 207 -19.03 6.00 7.09
N PRO A 208 -18.80 6.92 8.04
CA PRO A 208 -18.82 8.35 7.73
C PRO A 208 -17.64 8.75 6.84
N ALA A 209 -17.71 9.97 6.29
CA ALA A 209 -16.62 10.53 5.51
C ALA A 209 -15.29 10.58 6.30
N ARG A 210 -14.18 10.49 5.57
CA ARG A 210 -12.82 10.40 6.11
C ARG A 210 -11.91 11.34 5.36
N SER A 211 -11.67 12.51 5.94
CA SER A 211 -10.64 13.44 5.51
C SER A 211 -9.31 13.08 6.16
N GLY A 212 -8.22 13.28 5.42
CA GLY A 212 -6.88 13.04 5.92
C GLY A 212 -5.82 13.49 4.91
N PRO A 213 -4.55 13.51 5.34
CA PRO A 213 -3.45 13.70 4.41
C PRO A 213 -3.30 12.50 3.48
N VAL A 214 -2.63 12.72 2.35
CA VAL A 214 -2.12 11.65 1.49
C VAL A 214 -0.79 11.15 2.03
N PHE A 215 0.11 12.06 2.43
CA PHE A 215 1.37 11.72 3.09
C PHE A 215 1.35 12.11 4.57
N SER A 216 1.79 11.22 5.43
CA SER A 216 1.99 11.49 6.85
C SER A 216 3.26 10.82 7.32
N VAL A 217 3.93 11.41 8.31
CA VAL A 217 5.08 10.80 8.99
C VAL A 217 4.58 10.23 10.31
N ASP A 218 4.92 8.99 10.60
CA ASP A 218 4.56 8.38 11.88
C ASP A 218 5.55 8.70 12.99
N GLU A 219 5.24 8.26 14.20
CA GLU A 219 6.04 8.52 15.41
C GLU A 219 7.46 7.94 15.33
N ARG A 220 7.71 6.98 14.42
CA ARG A 220 9.03 6.39 14.17
C ARG A 220 9.77 7.09 13.03
N GLY A 221 9.22 8.17 12.47
CA GLY A 221 9.80 8.91 11.36
C GLY A 221 9.59 8.24 10.00
N ALA A 222 8.74 7.21 9.89
CA ALA A 222 8.47 6.55 8.62
C ALA A 222 7.37 7.26 7.83
N LEU A 223 7.56 7.39 6.52
CA LEU A 223 6.53 7.90 5.63
C LEU A 223 5.42 6.87 5.46
N HIS A 224 4.18 7.33 5.64
CA HIS A 224 2.96 6.58 5.34
C HIS A 224 2.18 7.29 4.24
N MET A 225 1.62 6.51 3.32
CA MET A 225 0.77 7.01 2.25
C MET A 225 -0.65 6.42 2.32
N ARG A 226 -1.63 7.31 2.24
CA ARG A 226 -3.05 7.01 2.12
C ARG A 226 -3.54 7.53 0.79
N TYR A 227 -3.90 6.65 -0.15
CA TYR A 227 -4.26 7.08 -1.50
C TYR A 227 -5.25 6.16 -2.20
N THR A 228 -6.07 6.73 -3.07
CA THR A 228 -6.85 6.00 -4.07
C THR A 228 -7.03 6.84 -5.34
N ALA A 229 -6.89 6.21 -6.50
CA ALA A 229 -7.12 6.82 -7.81
C ALA A 229 -8.60 6.78 -8.26
N ARG A 230 -9.53 6.36 -7.39
CA ARG A 230 -10.97 6.32 -7.72
C ARG A 230 -11.49 7.74 -7.97
N ARG A 231 -11.88 8.02 -9.22
CA ARG A 231 -12.29 9.36 -9.68
C ARG A 231 -13.64 9.84 -9.15
N HIS A 232 -14.61 8.94 -9.05
CA HIS A 232 -16.01 9.31 -8.78
C HIS A 232 -16.36 9.45 -7.29
N SER A 233 -15.39 9.26 -6.39
CA SER A 233 -15.67 9.13 -4.97
C SER A 233 -14.56 9.70 -4.09
N VAL A 234 -13.78 10.67 -4.56
CA VAL A 234 -12.77 11.34 -3.72
C VAL A 234 -12.93 12.83 -3.87
N ALA A 235 -13.09 13.52 -2.76
CA ALA A 235 -13.05 14.98 -2.72
C ALA A 235 -11.66 15.44 -2.29
N TRP A 236 -11.05 16.31 -3.10
CA TRP A 236 -9.77 16.93 -2.80
C TRP A 236 -9.99 18.29 -2.13
N ARG A 237 -9.02 18.75 -1.34
CA ARG A 237 -9.04 20.13 -0.83
C ARG A 237 -9.10 21.09 -2.02
N ASP A 238 -10.03 22.04 -1.96
CA ASP A 238 -10.29 22.96 -3.07
C ASP A 238 -9.33 24.15 -3.05
N ASP A 239 -8.11 23.90 -3.51
CA ASP A 239 -7.09 24.93 -3.73
C ASP A 239 -6.17 24.54 -4.90
N ALA A 240 -5.56 25.55 -5.51
CA ALA A 240 -4.74 25.37 -6.71
C ALA A 240 -3.53 24.45 -6.46
N GLN A 241 -2.93 24.53 -5.28
CA GLN A 241 -1.74 23.76 -4.92
C GLN A 241 -2.06 22.27 -4.77
N THR A 242 -3.18 21.94 -4.13
CA THR A 242 -3.66 20.54 -4.04
C THR A 242 -4.01 19.99 -5.42
N ARG A 243 -4.69 20.77 -6.28
CA ARG A 243 -5.00 20.33 -7.65
C ARG A 243 -3.73 20.03 -8.45
N SER A 244 -2.73 20.90 -8.37
CA SER A 244 -1.43 20.70 -9.02
C SER A 244 -0.72 19.44 -8.50
N ALA A 245 -0.72 19.23 -7.18
CA ALA A 245 -0.10 18.07 -6.56
C ALA A 245 -0.78 16.75 -6.95
N VAL A 246 -2.11 16.75 -7.01
CA VAL A 246 -2.90 15.59 -7.46
C VAL A 246 -2.65 15.30 -8.93
N ALA A 247 -2.61 16.32 -9.79
CA ALA A 247 -2.32 16.16 -11.21
C ALA A 247 -0.91 15.59 -11.43
N PHE A 248 0.10 16.10 -10.71
CA PHE A 248 1.46 15.59 -10.79
C PHE A 248 1.55 14.12 -10.34
N LEU A 249 0.94 13.79 -9.19
CA LEU A 249 0.89 12.41 -8.70
C LEU A 249 0.16 11.48 -9.69
N GLN A 250 -0.94 11.92 -10.29
CA GLN A 250 -1.63 11.15 -11.32
C GLN A 250 -0.76 10.95 -12.57
N GLY A 251 0.01 11.97 -12.97
CA GLY A 251 0.99 11.88 -14.04
C GLY A 251 2.02 10.77 -13.78
N ILE A 252 2.64 10.77 -12.59
CA ILE A 252 3.55 9.70 -12.15
C ILE A 252 2.89 8.33 -12.29
N LEU A 253 1.66 8.19 -11.78
CA LEU A 253 0.96 6.90 -11.74
C LEU A 253 0.47 6.42 -13.12
N SER A 254 0.29 7.34 -14.07
CA SER A 254 -0.07 7.03 -15.46
C SER A 254 1.11 6.73 -16.36
N ASP A 255 2.33 7.09 -15.95
CA ASP A 255 3.54 6.86 -16.75
C ASP A 255 3.94 5.37 -16.73
N GLU A 256 3.63 4.65 -17.81
CA GLU A 256 3.94 3.23 -17.91
C GLU A 256 5.45 2.92 -17.94
N GLY A 257 6.28 3.90 -18.32
CA GLY A 257 7.74 3.83 -18.40
C GLY A 257 8.46 4.32 -17.13
N LEU A 258 7.71 4.66 -16.08
CA LEU A 258 8.24 5.17 -14.83
C LEU A 258 9.30 4.19 -14.24
N PRO A 259 10.54 4.65 -13.98
CA PRO A 259 11.56 3.79 -13.41
C PRO A 259 11.17 3.30 -12.02
N HIS A 260 11.63 2.10 -11.65
CA HIS A 260 11.41 1.48 -10.34
C HIS A 260 9.95 1.14 -9.98
N ARG A 261 9.03 1.25 -10.95
CA ARG A 261 7.72 0.61 -10.88
C ARG A 261 7.90 -0.88 -11.15
N PHE A 262 7.61 -1.72 -10.16
CA PHE A 262 7.68 -3.17 -10.34
C PHE A 262 6.37 -3.66 -10.95
N ARG A 263 6.44 -4.38 -12.06
CA ARG A 263 5.31 -5.13 -12.63
C ARG A 263 5.55 -6.62 -12.45
N TYR A 264 4.57 -7.31 -11.88
CA TYR A 264 4.74 -8.71 -11.55
C TYR A 264 3.41 -9.48 -11.43
N THR A 265 3.32 -10.58 -12.17
CA THR A 265 2.25 -11.58 -12.04
C THR A 265 2.71 -12.62 -11.02
N LEU A 266 2.04 -12.68 -9.87
CA LEU A 266 2.37 -13.67 -8.84
C LEU A 266 2.01 -15.08 -9.34
N ARG A 267 2.92 -16.02 -9.14
CA ARG A 267 2.67 -17.45 -9.34
C ARG A 267 2.21 -18.10 -8.04
N ALA A 268 1.64 -19.30 -8.12
CA ALA A 268 1.38 -20.11 -6.94
C ALA A 268 2.65 -20.25 -6.08
N GLY A 269 2.52 -20.00 -4.78
CA GLY A 269 3.64 -20.01 -3.83
C GLY A 269 4.44 -18.72 -3.76
N GLU A 270 4.08 -17.70 -4.53
CA GLU A 270 4.66 -16.36 -4.42
C GLU A 270 3.73 -15.40 -3.67
N GLY A 271 4.33 -14.47 -2.93
CA GLY A 271 3.58 -13.47 -2.18
C GLY A 271 4.29 -12.14 -2.10
N ILE A 272 3.53 -11.07 -1.85
CA ILE A 272 4.03 -9.73 -1.58
C ILE A 272 4.01 -9.51 -0.08
N VAL A 273 5.13 -9.04 0.46
CA VAL A 273 5.23 -8.45 1.80
C VAL A 273 5.59 -6.98 1.61
N CYS A 274 4.82 -6.05 2.16
CA CYS A 274 5.11 -4.63 1.97
C CYS A 274 4.63 -3.76 3.12
N ASN A 275 5.21 -2.56 3.19
CA ASN A 275 4.76 -1.49 4.08
C ASN A 275 3.60 -0.69 3.46
N ASN A 276 2.56 -1.40 3.03
CA ASN A 276 1.36 -0.88 2.36
C ASN A 276 1.67 0.09 1.20
N VAL A 277 2.50 -0.36 0.26
CA VAL A 277 2.92 0.42 -0.92
C VAL A 277 1.75 0.75 -1.85
N LEU A 278 1.93 1.74 -2.73
CA LEU A 278 0.98 1.96 -3.82
C LEU A 278 0.95 0.73 -4.71
N HIS A 279 -0.25 0.23 -4.99
CA HIS A 279 -0.42 -0.90 -5.87
C HIS A 279 -1.68 -0.82 -6.71
N ASN A 280 -1.64 -1.49 -7.85
CA ASN A 280 -2.77 -1.71 -8.74
C ASN A 280 -2.75 -3.17 -9.22
N ARG A 281 -3.81 -3.56 -9.95
CA ARG A 281 -3.86 -4.85 -10.63
C ARG A 281 -4.53 -4.72 -11.99
N SER A 282 -3.99 -5.37 -13.02
CA SER A 282 -4.67 -5.51 -14.30
C SER A 282 -5.97 -6.33 -14.16
N ALA A 283 -6.81 -6.29 -15.19
CA ALA A 283 -7.93 -7.22 -15.31
C ALA A 283 -7.38 -8.64 -15.48
N PHE A 284 -8.21 -9.64 -15.20
CA PHE A 284 -7.82 -11.04 -15.34
C PHE A 284 -9.00 -11.90 -15.77
N GLU A 285 -8.69 -13.06 -16.33
CA GLU A 285 -9.68 -14.07 -16.73
C GLU A 285 -9.37 -15.38 -16.02
N ASP A 286 -10.41 -16.02 -15.49
CA ASP A 286 -10.32 -17.36 -14.90
C ASP A 286 -10.71 -18.40 -15.94
N ASP A 287 -10.19 -19.61 -15.78
CA ASP A 287 -10.62 -20.78 -16.52
C ASP A 287 -10.99 -21.89 -15.53
N ALA A 288 -12.28 -21.93 -15.16
CA ALA A 288 -12.80 -22.89 -14.21
C ALA A 288 -12.76 -24.34 -14.74
N ALA A 289 -12.83 -24.54 -16.06
CA ALA A 289 -12.80 -25.86 -16.67
C ALA A 289 -11.40 -26.50 -16.49
N GLU A 290 -10.35 -25.69 -16.56
CA GLU A 290 -8.96 -26.11 -16.34
C GLU A 290 -8.46 -25.84 -14.91
N GLY A 291 -9.36 -25.48 -13.98
CA GLY A 291 -9.05 -25.25 -12.56
C GLY A 291 -8.24 -23.98 -12.26
N ARG A 292 -8.00 -23.11 -13.25
CA ARG A 292 -7.25 -21.85 -13.11
C ARG A 292 -8.15 -20.71 -12.66
N VAL A 293 -8.54 -20.76 -11.40
CA VAL A 293 -9.36 -19.73 -10.75
C VAL A 293 -8.53 -18.97 -9.73
N ARG A 294 -8.36 -17.67 -9.94
CA ARG A 294 -7.48 -16.84 -9.11
C ARG A 294 -7.90 -16.87 -7.64
N ARG A 295 -7.01 -17.34 -6.76
CA ARG A 295 -7.19 -17.37 -5.31
C ARG A 295 -5.99 -16.79 -4.60
N MET A 296 -6.20 -15.74 -3.80
CA MET A 296 -5.14 -15.13 -3.00
C MET A 296 -5.56 -14.90 -1.56
N TYR A 297 -4.66 -15.16 -0.62
CA TYR A 297 -4.84 -14.76 0.77
C TYR A 297 -4.25 -13.39 0.99
N ARG A 298 -4.97 -12.50 1.68
CA ARG A 298 -4.50 -11.16 2.01
C ARG A 298 -4.74 -10.85 3.48
N ALA A 299 -3.68 -10.40 4.14
CA ALA A 299 -3.69 -9.92 5.51
C ALA A 299 -3.18 -8.47 5.57
N ARG A 300 -3.91 -7.62 6.28
CA ARG A 300 -3.62 -6.19 6.47
C ARG A 300 -3.29 -5.94 7.92
N TYR A 301 -2.23 -5.18 8.20
CA TYR A 301 -1.70 -5.00 9.54
C TYR A 301 -1.57 -3.53 9.91
N TYR A 302 -1.79 -3.24 11.20
CA TYR A 302 -1.56 -1.90 11.75
C TYR A 302 -0.09 -1.60 12.01
N GLU A 303 0.76 -2.64 12.06
CA GLU A 303 2.21 -2.48 12.14
C GLU A 303 2.85 -2.33 10.76
N ARG A 304 3.97 -1.61 10.73
CA ARG A 304 4.95 -1.65 9.64
C ARG A 304 5.86 -2.85 9.86
N VAL A 305 6.44 -3.42 8.82
CA VAL A 305 7.35 -4.56 8.98
C VAL A 305 8.53 -4.17 9.86
N ASP A 306 8.84 -5.04 10.81
CA ASP A 306 9.97 -4.94 11.72
C ASP A 306 10.59 -6.33 11.86
N VAL A 307 11.75 -6.54 11.23
CA VAL A 307 12.42 -7.84 11.21
C VAL A 307 13.24 -8.11 12.48
N GLY A 308 13.35 -7.14 13.41
CA GLY A 308 14.06 -7.31 14.68
C GLY A 308 15.55 -7.64 14.57
N VAL A 309 16.13 -7.54 13.36
CA VAL A 309 17.55 -7.73 13.07
C VAL A 309 18.03 -6.44 12.42
N ALA A 310 19.15 -5.88 12.89
CA ALA A 310 19.78 -4.76 12.19
C ALA A 310 20.10 -5.20 10.75
N ALA A 311 19.62 -4.45 9.77
CA ALA A 311 19.87 -4.70 8.35
C ALA A 311 21.38 -4.59 8.04
#